data_AF-A0A931KFX9-F1
#
_entry.id   AF-A0A931KFX9-F1
#
_cell.length_a   1.000
_cell.length_b   1.000
_cell.length_c   1.000
_cell.angle_alpha   90.00
_cell.angle_beta   90.00
_cell.angle_gamma   90.00
#
_symmetry.space_group_name_H-M   'P 1'
#
loop_
_entity.id
_entity.type
_entity.pdbx_description
1 polymer ?
#
loop_
_entity_poly.entity_id
_entity_poly.type
_entity_poly.pdbx_seq_one_letter_code
_entity_poly.pdbx_strand_id
1 'polypeptide(L)'
;MTTQLTHKGNQSGFTLLELLVVVAILGILAAVGIPQYQGYQASAKANAAKTAHSNAVALVSAEFTKCSTGAATEMFDTVDCDPTVANIDAVADGIIDFAGIQEWNNPYSPSESAVVDLNATDSPGFTEITTATAPDGIVIRTVWLDSTGAAEEQTNTVIRE
;
A
#
# COMPACT_ATOMS: atom_id res chain seq x y z
N MET A 1 57.18 -22.44 37.52
CA MET A 1 56.96 -21.10 38.11
C MET A 1 56.58 -20.17 36.96
N THR A 2 55.29 -20.07 36.65
CA THR A 2 54.74 -19.28 35.53
C THR A 2 53.89 -18.18 36.14
N THR A 3 54.42 -16.96 36.13
CA THR A 3 53.74 -15.78 36.64
C THR A 3 52.73 -15.29 35.59
N GLN A 4 51.43 -15.52 35.84
CA GLN A 4 50.35 -14.91 35.06
C GLN A 4 50.18 -13.44 35.49
N LEU A 5 50.36 -12.51 34.56
CA LEU A 5 50.10 -11.08 34.75
C LEU A 5 48.58 -10.83 34.56
N THR A 6 47.84 -10.68 35.66
CA THR A 6 46.43 -10.30 35.63
C THR A 6 46.29 -8.82 35.24
N HIS A 7 45.80 -8.57 34.03
CA HIS A 7 45.45 -7.24 33.54
C HIS A 7 44.21 -6.72 34.29
N LYS A 8 44.40 -5.76 35.21
CA LYS A 8 43.31 -5.06 35.90
C LYS A 8 42.61 -4.13 34.90
N GLY A 9 41.54 -4.61 34.29
CA GLY A 9 40.67 -3.79 33.45
C GLY A 9 40.11 -2.61 34.26
N ASN A 10 40.40 -1.39 33.81
CA ASN A 10 39.92 -0.16 34.45
C ASN A 10 38.43 -0.02 34.16
N GLN A 11 37.58 -0.52 35.04
CA GLN A 11 36.12 -0.39 34.94
C GLN A 11 35.74 1.06 35.24
N SER A 12 35.70 1.90 34.21
CA SER A 12 35.08 3.23 34.27
C SER A 12 33.56 3.08 34.37
N GLY A 13 33.00 3.42 35.53
CA GLY A 13 31.56 3.51 35.71
C GLY A 13 31.00 4.76 35.00
N PHE A 14 29.83 4.63 34.40
CA PHE A 14 29.11 5.74 33.78
C PHE A 14 28.65 6.73 34.85
N THR A 15 28.88 8.03 34.67
CA THR A 15 28.47 9.03 35.67
C THR A 15 26.98 9.35 35.56
N LEU A 16 26.34 9.66 36.68
CA LEU A 16 24.93 10.08 36.68
C LEU A 16 24.72 11.38 35.88
N LEU A 17 25.73 12.25 35.84
CA LEU A 17 25.68 13.49 35.08
C LEU A 17 25.75 13.25 33.57
N GLU A 18 26.56 12.28 33.13
CA GLU A 18 26.57 11.85 31.72
C GLU A 18 25.21 11.31 31.30
N LEU A 19 24.51 10.55 32.16
CA LEU A 19 23.17 10.07 31.81
C LEU A 19 22.19 11.23 31.75
N LEU A 20 22.23 12.15 32.72
CA LEU A 20 21.29 13.25 32.84
C LEU A 20 21.31 14.16 31.60
N VAL A 21 22.49 14.48 31.08
CA VAL A 21 22.61 15.29 29.86
C VAL A 21 22.07 14.54 28.64
N VAL A 22 22.30 13.23 28.54
CA VAL A 22 21.80 12.42 27.42
C VAL A 22 20.28 12.37 27.41
N VAL A 23 19.62 12.09 28.54
CA VAL A 23 18.14 12.10 28.59
C VAL A 23 17.56 13.49 28.34
N ALA A 24 18.23 14.56 28.77
CA ALA A 24 17.80 15.92 28.47
C ALA A 24 17.78 16.22 26.96
N ILE A 25 18.83 15.81 26.24
CA ILE A 25 18.90 15.98 24.78
C ILE A 25 17.89 15.07 24.06
N LEU A 26 17.75 13.81 24.48
CA LEU A 26 16.75 12.88 23.92
C LEU A 26 15.32 13.40 24.09
N GLY A 27 15.02 14.09 25.21
CA GLY A 27 13.72 14.73 25.44
C GLY A 27 13.38 15.81 24.41
N ILE A 28 14.35 16.67 24.07
CA ILE A 28 14.15 17.71 23.04
C ILE A 28 13.96 17.08 21.66
N LEU A 29 14.80 16.11 21.30
CA LEU A 29 14.71 15.42 20.00
C LEU A 29 13.38 14.68 19.85
N ALA A 30 12.88 14.04 20.91
CA ALA A 30 11.59 13.36 20.89
C ALA A 30 10.43 14.34 20.67
N ALA A 31 10.46 15.51 21.31
CA ALA A 31 9.39 16.51 21.20
C ALA A 31 9.18 17.02 19.77
N VAL A 32 10.25 17.20 19.00
CA VAL A 32 10.16 17.63 17.59
C VAL A 32 10.09 16.46 16.60
N GLY A 33 10.75 15.34 16.92
CA GLY A 33 10.87 14.21 16.02
C GLY A 33 9.59 13.38 15.88
N ILE A 34 8.82 13.23 16.96
CA ILE A 34 7.56 12.45 16.93
C ILE A 34 6.53 13.05 15.96
N PRO A 35 6.11 14.32 16.06
CA PRO A 35 5.11 14.87 15.14
C PRO A 35 5.59 14.89 13.69
N GLN A 36 6.89 15.13 13.47
CA GLN A 36 7.47 15.08 12.14
C GLN A 36 7.41 13.66 11.54
N TYR A 37 7.74 12.64 12.35
CA TYR A 37 7.70 11.24 11.92
C TYR A 37 6.27 10.77 11.60
N GLN A 38 5.27 11.23 12.36
CA GLN A 38 3.85 10.95 12.05
C GLN A 38 3.46 11.49 10.68
N GLY A 39 3.85 12.72 10.32
CA GLY A 39 3.59 13.28 8.99
C GLY A 39 4.29 12.52 7.86
N TYR A 40 5.52 12.04 8.09
CA TYR A 40 6.21 11.17 7.12
C TYR A 40 5.51 9.83 6.95
N GLN A 41 5.05 9.20 8.03
CA GLN A 41 4.26 7.97 7.93
C GLN A 41 2.96 8.18 7.16
N ALA A 42 2.22 9.26 7.44
CA ALA A 42 0.98 9.57 6.73
C ALA A 42 1.22 9.71 5.22
N SER A 43 2.25 10.48 4.83
CA SER A 43 2.64 10.66 3.43
C SER A 43 3.08 9.35 2.77
N ALA A 44 3.83 8.50 3.49
CA ALA A 44 4.25 7.20 2.98
C ALA A 44 3.07 6.27 2.73
N LYS A 45 2.09 6.24 3.65
CA LYS A 45 0.86 5.44 3.48
C LYS A 45 0.03 5.93 2.29
N ALA A 46 -0.13 7.23 2.13
CA ALA A 46 -0.83 7.82 0.99
C ALA A 46 -0.15 7.46 -0.34
N ASN A 47 1.18 7.55 -0.41
CA ASN A 47 1.94 7.19 -1.61
C ASN A 47 1.86 5.69 -1.92
N ALA A 48 1.85 4.83 -0.89
CA ALA A 48 1.67 3.39 -1.08
C ALA A 48 0.29 3.07 -1.66
N ALA A 49 -0.78 3.70 -1.15
CA ALA A 49 -2.13 3.55 -1.70
C ALA A 49 -2.21 4.02 -3.16
N LYS A 50 -1.62 5.19 -3.48
CA LYS A 50 -1.53 5.70 -4.86
C LYS A 50 -0.75 4.77 -5.79
N THR A 51 0.31 4.14 -5.28
CA THR A 51 1.10 3.17 -6.04
C THR A 51 0.27 1.92 -6.36
N ALA A 52 -0.45 1.39 -5.37
CA ALA A 52 -1.37 0.28 -5.57
C ALA A 52 -2.43 0.63 -6.63
N HIS A 53 -3.02 1.82 -6.54
CA HIS A 53 -3.96 2.33 -7.55
C HIS A 53 -3.36 2.34 -8.96
N SER A 54 -2.19 2.98 -9.15
CA SER A 54 -1.57 3.07 -10.47
C SER A 54 -1.18 1.70 -11.04
N ASN A 55 -0.77 0.78 -10.18
CA ASN A 55 -0.43 -0.57 -10.59
C ASN A 55 -1.68 -1.35 -11.02
N ALA A 56 -2.79 -1.24 -10.27
CA ALA A 56 -4.07 -1.85 -10.65
C ALA A 56 -4.54 -1.33 -12.03
N VAL A 57 -4.49 -0.01 -12.24
CA VAL A 57 -4.83 0.61 -13.53
C VAL A 57 -3.95 0.09 -14.66
N ALA A 58 -2.64 -0.01 -14.43
CA ALA A 58 -1.70 -0.52 -15.43
C ALA A 58 -1.94 -1.99 -15.78
N LEU A 59 -2.24 -2.84 -14.79
CA LEU A 59 -2.52 -4.26 -15.00
C LEU A 59 -3.80 -4.46 -15.82
N VAL A 60 -4.88 -3.78 -15.45
CA VAL A 60 -6.15 -3.83 -16.20
C VAL A 60 -5.98 -3.31 -17.62
N SER A 61 -5.23 -2.22 -17.82
CA SER A 61 -4.95 -1.67 -19.16
C SER A 61 -4.13 -2.65 -20.01
N ALA A 62 -3.16 -3.34 -19.41
CA ALA A 62 -2.34 -4.32 -20.10
C ALA A 62 -3.17 -5.53 -20.56
N GLU A 63 -4.10 -6.02 -19.74
CA GLU A 63 -4.97 -7.12 -20.15
C GLU A 63 -5.98 -6.72 -21.23
N PHE A 64 -6.57 -5.52 -21.14
CA PHE A 64 -7.40 -5.02 -22.23
C PHE A 64 -6.64 -4.90 -23.55
N THR A 65 -5.35 -4.54 -23.49
CA THR A 65 -4.47 -4.51 -24.68
C THR A 65 -4.24 -5.92 -25.24
N LYS A 66 -4.09 -6.94 -24.39
CA LYS A 66 -3.98 -8.33 -24.86
C LYS A 66 -5.28 -8.80 -25.52
N CYS A 67 -6.41 -8.41 -24.96
CA CYS A 67 -7.74 -8.69 -25.51
C CYS A 67 -7.96 -8.00 -26.87
N SER A 68 -7.62 -6.72 -27.01
CA SER A 68 -7.80 -5.97 -28.26
C SER A 68 -6.89 -6.45 -29.40
N THR A 69 -5.71 -6.97 -29.06
CA THR A 69 -4.76 -7.54 -30.03
C THR A 69 -5.04 -9.00 -30.39
N GLY A 70 -6.02 -9.65 -29.73
CA GLY A 70 -6.30 -11.07 -29.88
C GLY A 70 -5.22 -11.98 -29.30
N ALA A 71 -4.30 -11.44 -28.51
CA ALA A 71 -3.25 -12.19 -27.82
C ALA A 71 -3.78 -12.99 -26.62
N ALA A 72 -4.97 -12.63 -26.11
CA ALA A 72 -5.70 -13.37 -25.10
C ALA A 72 -7.17 -13.51 -25.52
N THR A 73 -7.79 -14.63 -25.16
CA THR A 73 -9.24 -14.86 -25.31
C THR A 73 -9.98 -14.58 -24.01
N GLU A 74 -9.25 -14.56 -22.90
CA GLU A 74 -9.74 -14.22 -21.57
C GLU A 74 -8.80 -13.18 -20.97
N MET A 75 -9.38 -12.15 -20.38
CA MET A 75 -8.72 -11.25 -19.46
C MET A 75 -8.43 -12.02 -18.17
N PHE A 76 -7.18 -11.91 -17.68
CA PHE A 76 -6.81 -12.49 -16.39
C PHE A 76 -7.01 -14.02 -16.27
N ASP A 77 -7.02 -14.75 -17.39
CA ASP A 77 -7.24 -16.22 -17.46
C ASP A 77 -8.53 -16.70 -16.77
N THR A 78 -9.48 -15.77 -16.55
CA THR A 78 -10.66 -15.99 -15.70
C THR A 78 -11.92 -15.34 -16.27
N VAL A 79 -11.79 -14.22 -17.00
CA VAL A 79 -12.91 -13.39 -17.45
C VAL A 79 -12.83 -13.22 -18.95
N ASP A 80 -13.94 -13.28 -19.70
CA ASP A 80 -13.92 -12.99 -21.14
C ASP A 80 -13.43 -11.55 -21.39
N CYS A 81 -12.83 -11.30 -22.55
CA CYS A 81 -12.40 -9.99 -23.02
C CYS A 81 -13.54 -8.98 -23.23
N ASP A 82 -14.76 -9.36 -22.87
CA ASP A 82 -15.96 -8.54 -22.83
C ASP A 82 -16.53 -8.47 -21.39
N PRO A 83 -16.16 -7.45 -20.59
CA PRO A 83 -16.66 -7.31 -19.22
C PRO A 83 -18.10 -6.79 -19.15
N THR A 84 -18.77 -6.53 -20.29
CA THR A 84 -20.11 -5.90 -20.31
C THR A 84 -21.24 -6.78 -19.76
N VAL A 85 -20.97 -8.09 -19.60
CA VAL A 85 -21.97 -9.08 -19.18
C VAL A 85 -21.43 -10.18 -18.25
N ALA A 86 -20.17 -10.11 -17.84
CA ALA A 86 -19.69 -10.95 -16.75
C ALA A 86 -20.22 -10.37 -15.42
N ASN A 87 -20.72 -11.23 -14.53
CA ASN A 87 -21.12 -10.85 -13.17
C ASN A 87 -20.03 -9.92 -12.59
N ILE A 88 -20.39 -8.70 -12.15
CA ILE A 88 -19.41 -7.69 -11.70
C ILE A 88 -18.46 -8.31 -10.66
N ASP A 89 -19.02 -9.12 -9.78
CA ASP A 89 -18.31 -9.88 -8.75
C ASP A 89 -17.30 -10.86 -9.37
N ALA A 90 -17.66 -11.55 -10.47
CA ALA A 90 -16.74 -12.48 -11.15
C ALA A 90 -15.61 -11.75 -11.91
N VAL A 91 -15.90 -10.55 -12.44
CA VAL A 91 -14.87 -9.70 -13.05
C VAL A 91 -13.90 -9.20 -11.98
N ALA A 92 -14.43 -8.66 -10.88
CA ALA A 92 -13.63 -8.20 -9.76
C ALA A 92 -12.81 -9.34 -9.14
N ASP A 93 -13.44 -10.46 -8.78
CA ASP A 93 -12.76 -11.64 -8.23
C ASP A 93 -11.66 -12.15 -9.16
N GLY A 94 -11.94 -12.27 -10.47
CA GLY A 94 -10.94 -12.69 -11.46
C GLY A 94 -9.75 -11.73 -11.57
N ILE A 95 -9.98 -10.42 -11.44
CA ILE A 95 -8.90 -9.42 -11.42
C ILE A 95 -8.09 -9.50 -10.14
N ILE A 96 -8.75 -9.61 -8.99
CA ILE A 96 -8.06 -9.59 -7.69
C ILE A 96 -7.25 -10.88 -7.54
N ASP A 97 -7.83 -12.04 -7.86
CA ASP A 97 -7.16 -13.35 -7.85
C ASP A 97 -6.01 -13.44 -8.85
N PHE A 98 -6.04 -12.61 -9.89
CA PHE A 98 -4.95 -12.55 -10.85
C PHE A 98 -3.71 -11.81 -10.34
N ALA A 99 -2.54 -12.32 -10.74
CA ALA A 99 -1.22 -11.70 -10.54
C ALA A 99 -0.87 -11.28 -9.10
N GLY A 100 -1.33 -12.02 -8.08
CA GLY A 100 -0.91 -11.78 -6.69
C GLY A 100 -1.28 -10.39 -6.18
N ILE A 101 -2.27 -9.73 -6.80
CA ILE A 101 -2.75 -8.42 -6.38
C ILE A 101 -3.41 -8.53 -4.99
N GLN A 102 -4.00 -9.69 -4.66
CA GLN A 102 -4.42 -10.09 -3.31
C GLN A 102 -3.33 -9.90 -2.25
N GLU A 103 -2.04 -10.03 -2.61
CA GLU A 103 -0.91 -9.98 -1.67
C GLU A 103 -0.47 -8.55 -1.32
N TRP A 104 -1.00 -7.53 -2.01
CA TRP A 104 -0.66 -6.16 -1.71
C TRP A 104 -1.29 -5.78 -0.38
N ASN A 105 -0.47 -5.44 0.62
CA ASN A 105 -0.99 -5.07 1.93
C ASN A 105 -1.56 -3.65 1.93
N ASN A 106 -2.70 -3.47 2.60
CA ASN A 106 -3.26 -2.14 2.82
C ASN A 106 -2.32 -1.32 3.74
N PRO A 107 -1.86 -0.11 3.32
CA PRO A 107 -0.91 0.69 4.09
C PRO A 107 -1.48 1.25 5.41
N TYR A 108 -2.80 1.30 5.56
CA TYR A 108 -3.50 1.72 6.77
C TYR A 108 -3.92 0.53 7.64
N SER A 109 -4.12 -0.64 7.04
CA SER A 109 -4.48 -1.91 7.70
C SER A 109 -3.63 -3.07 7.17
N PRO A 110 -2.38 -3.26 7.63
CA PRO A 110 -1.44 -4.20 7.01
C PRO A 110 -1.82 -5.70 7.08
N SER A 111 -2.87 -6.03 7.85
CA SER A 111 -3.44 -7.38 7.93
C SER A 111 -4.49 -7.65 6.85
N GLU A 112 -4.85 -6.64 6.06
CA GLU A 112 -5.88 -6.70 5.03
C GLU A 112 -5.25 -6.44 3.65
N SER A 113 -5.83 -7.05 2.62
CA SER A 113 -5.47 -6.78 1.23
C SER A 113 -5.85 -5.36 0.85
N ALA A 114 -4.95 -4.69 0.11
CA ALA A 114 -5.14 -3.35 -0.41
C ALA A 114 -6.16 -3.34 -1.54
N VAL A 115 -6.32 -4.44 -2.27
CA VAL A 115 -7.27 -4.54 -3.38
C VAL A 115 -8.40 -5.47 -2.98
N VAL A 116 -9.63 -5.00 -3.17
CA VAL A 116 -10.84 -5.72 -2.78
C VAL A 116 -11.94 -5.50 -3.81
N ASP A 117 -12.91 -6.42 -3.84
CA ASP A 117 -14.17 -6.26 -4.57
C ASP A 117 -15.10 -5.25 -3.84
N LEU A 118 -16.18 -4.81 -4.50
CA LEU A 118 -17.31 -3.89 -4.25
C LEU A 118 -17.85 -3.66 -2.82
N ASN A 119 -17.14 -4.09 -1.78
CA ASN A 119 -17.46 -3.96 -0.37
C ASN A 119 -16.41 -3.16 0.42
N ALA A 120 -15.49 -2.47 -0.26
CA ALA A 120 -14.56 -1.57 0.40
C ALA A 120 -15.30 -0.34 0.91
N THR A 121 -15.51 -0.29 2.23
CA THR A 121 -15.91 0.92 2.96
C THR A 121 -15.03 2.12 2.54
N ASP A 122 -15.50 3.35 2.75
CA ASP A 122 -14.74 4.61 2.59
C ASP A 122 -13.50 4.74 3.53
N SER A 123 -12.99 3.60 4.02
CA SER A 123 -11.78 3.44 4.79
C SER A 123 -10.55 3.63 3.89
N PRO A 124 -9.49 4.27 4.41
CA PRO A 124 -8.29 4.54 3.62
C PRO A 124 -7.47 3.28 3.34
N GLY A 125 -6.80 3.26 2.20
CA GLY A 125 -5.87 2.21 1.76
C GLY A 125 -6.48 1.12 0.90
N PHE A 126 -7.80 1.09 0.76
CA PHE A 126 -8.47 0.16 -0.14
C PHE A 126 -8.51 0.69 -1.57
N THR A 127 -8.28 -0.22 -2.51
CA THR A 127 -8.42 -0.07 -3.95
C THR A 127 -9.53 -1.02 -4.39
N GLU A 128 -10.66 -0.44 -4.71
CA GLU A 128 -11.87 -1.11 -5.16
C GLU A 128 -11.84 -1.26 -6.68
N ILE A 129 -12.18 -2.45 -7.17
CA ILE A 129 -12.30 -2.75 -8.59
C ILE A 129 -13.76 -3.10 -8.87
N THR A 130 -14.36 -2.40 -9.82
CA THR A 130 -15.73 -2.63 -10.27
C THR A 130 -15.84 -2.45 -11.78
N THR A 131 -17.00 -2.77 -12.38
CA THR A 131 -17.25 -2.57 -13.81
C THR A 131 -18.15 -1.38 -14.06
N ALA A 132 -17.87 -0.61 -15.10
CA ALA A 132 -18.78 0.40 -15.64
C ALA A 132 -19.59 -0.15 -16.81
N THR A 133 -20.87 0.21 -16.87
CA THR A 133 -21.80 -0.14 -17.96
C THR A 133 -21.93 0.94 -19.03
N ALA A 134 -21.29 2.11 -18.84
CA ALA A 134 -21.18 3.17 -19.84
C ALA A 134 -20.13 4.23 -19.43
N PRO A 135 -19.02 4.42 -20.17
CA PRO A 135 -18.51 3.51 -21.21
C PRO A 135 -18.15 2.14 -20.61
N ASP A 136 -18.19 1.10 -21.44
CA ASP A 136 -17.84 -0.26 -21.04
C ASP A 136 -16.37 -0.35 -20.61
N GLY A 137 -16.14 -0.76 -19.37
CA GLY A 137 -14.80 -0.77 -18.81
C GLY A 137 -14.74 -1.17 -17.34
N ILE A 138 -13.55 -1.09 -16.78
CA ILE A 138 -13.28 -1.37 -15.36
C ILE A 138 -12.99 -0.06 -14.65
N VAL A 139 -13.68 0.17 -13.54
CA VAL A 139 -13.49 1.31 -12.66
C VAL A 139 -12.62 0.86 -11.49
N ILE A 140 -11.58 1.63 -11.22
CA ILE A 140 -10.65 1.42 -10.11
C ILE A 140 -10.73 2.66 -9.24
N ARG A 141 -11.08 2.49 -7.98
CA ARG A 141 -11.26 3.56 -7.01
C ARG A 141 -10.36 3.31 -5.80
N THR A 142 -9.61 4.30 -5.36
CA THR A 142 -8.76 4.19 -4.17
C THR A 142 -8.94 5.39 -3.26
N VAL A 143 -9.10 5.13 -1.96
CA VAL A 143 -9.20 6.15 -0.91
C VAL A 143 -7.93 6.16 -0.07
N TRP A 144 -7.43 7.33 0.34
CA TRP A 144 -6.32 7.46 1.29
C TRP A 144 -6.51 8.70 2.17
N LEU A 145 -5.66 8.83 3.20
CA LEU A 145 -5.59 10.05 4.01
C LEU A 145 -4.39 10.91 3.59
N ASP A 146 -4.57 12.21 3.43
CA ASP A 146 -3.49 13.15 3.18
C ASP A 146 -2.61 13.40 4.43
N SER A 147 -1.63 14.30 4.34
CA SER A 147 -0.76 14.63 5.48
C SER A 147 -1.49 15.32 6.64
N THR A 148 -2.71 15.79 6.43
CA THR A 148 -3.56 16.44 7.44
C THR A 148 -4.58 15.49 8.06
N GLY A 149 -4.71 14.28 7.52
CA GLY A 149 -5.70 13.28 7.93
C GLY A 149 -7.04 13.43 7.22
N ALA A 150 -7.15 14.27 6.19
CA ALA A 150 -8.33 14.38 5.35
C ALA A 150 -8.38 13.21 4.36
N ALA A 151 -9.58 12.66 4.16
CA ALA A 151 -9.80 11.62 3.18
C ALA A 151 -9.78 12.20 1.76
N GLU A 152 -9.01 11.55 0.90
CA GLU A 152 -8.83 11.86 -0.51
C GLU A 152 -9.10 10.60 -1.33
N GLU A 153 -9.60 10.77 -2.54
CA GLU A 153 -9.98 9.66 -3.41
C GLU A 153 -9.48 9.91 -4.84
N GLN A 154 -9.13 8.82 -5.53
CA GLN A 154 -8.96 8.82 -6.96
C GLN A 154 -9.70 7.66 -7.60
N THR A 155 -10.38 7.97 -8.71
CA THR A 155 -11.13 7.01 -9.50
C THR A 155 -10.67 7.08 -10.96
N ASN A 156 -10.34 5.94 -11.54
CA ASN A 156 -9.91 5.78 -12.91
C ASN A 156 -10.78 4.71 -13.60
N THR A 157 -11.31 5.02 -14.78
CA THR A 157 -12.00 4.04 -15.63
C THR A 157 -11.08 3.65 -16.77
N VAL A 158 -10.75 2.36 -16.85
CA VAL A 158 -10.04 1.78 -17.98
C VAL A 158 -11.07 1.26 -18.97
N ILE A 159 -11.10 1.87 -20.15
CA ILE A 159 -12.03 1.52 -21.22
C ILE A 159 -11.37 0.57 -22.22
N ARG A 160 -12.20 -0.24 -22.87
CA ARG A 160 -11.81 -1.03 -24.04
C ARG A 160 -11.71 -0.10 -25.26
N GLU A 161 -10.59 -0.16 -25.98
CA GLU A 161 -10.42 0.50 -27.29
C GLU A 161 -11.11 -0.25 -28.43
#